data_AF-A0AAV9LIG6-F1
#
_entry.id   AF-A0AAV9LIG6-F1
#
_cell.length_a   1.000
_cell.length_b   1.000
_cell.length_c   1.000
_cell.angle_alpha   90.00
_cell.angle_beta   90.00
_cell.angle_gamma   90.00
#
_symmetry.space_group_name_H-M   'P 1'
#
loop_
_entity.id
_entity.type
_entity.pdbx_description
1 polymer ?
#
loop_
_entity_poly.entity_id
_entity_poly.type
_entity_poly.pdbx_seq_one_letter_code
_entity_poly.pdbx_strand_id
1 'polypeptide(L)'
;MKGAVSFGDQVEISSGDSSSSNTDDPKMEIKWMKNTITVDQPVSELDSEDSILRRARMYQEYMKVVPLPTQRGFVIPFTSWVGLAASMKELYGQPLHYLTNVHMKKLDSIRFGSDDEDVPLDTIIDPSKAEATIWLIEEVHRSTSSHHYIARLWLADPMYHIHVDAIFPKLQNSSK
;
A
#
# COMPACT_ATOMS: atom_id res chain seq x y z
N MET A 1 59.91 33.31 1.35
CA MET A 1 60.17 34.41 2.32
C MET A 1 58.83 34.90 2.89
N LYS A 2 58.89 35.74 3.95
CA LYS A 2 57.83 36.59 4.57
C LYS A 2 56.62 36.90 3.64
N GLY A 3 55.36 37.04 4.05
CA GLY A 3 54.67 37.36 5.34
C GLY A 3 53.42 38.21 4.98
N ALA A 4 52.41 38.53 5.80
CA ALA A 4 52.02 38.31 7.21
C ALA A 4 50.44 38.30 7.27
N VAL A 5 49.71 37.74 8.25
CA VAL A 5 49.30 38.27 9.59
C VAL A 5 48.80 39.73 9.54
N SER A 6 47.67 40.16 10.12
CA SER A 6 46.68 39.61 11.10
C SER A 6 45.23 39.96 10.62
N PHE A 7 44.07 39.77 11.29
CA PHE A 7 43.60 39.42 12.66
C PHE A 7 42.33 38.50 12.54
N GLY A 8 41.73 37.93 13.59
CA GLY A 8 42.11 37.85 15.02
C GLY A 8 41.10 38.44 16.01
N ASP A 9 40.16 37.62 16.53
CA ASP A 9 39.73 37.71 17.94
C ASP A 9 39.10 36.39 18.44
N GLN A 10 39.11 36.19 19.76
CA GLN A 10 38.30 35.19 20.50
C GLN A 10 37.38 36.00 21.48
N VAL A 11 36.57 35.49 22.41
CA VAL A 11 36.44 34.22 23.15
C VAL A 11 34.92 33.89 23.27
N GLU A 12 34.33 33.08 24.16
CA GLU A 12 34.75 32.43 25.41
C GLU A 12 34.05 31.07 25.59
N ILE A 13 34.51 30.29 26.58
CA ILE A 13 33.82 29.11 27.10
C ILE A 13 33.88 29.21 28.63
N SER A 14 32.75 29.16 29.33
CA SER A 14 32.71 29.06 30.78
C SER A 14 31.50 28.26 31.26
N SER A 15 31.69 27.49 32.32
CA SER A 15 30.69 26.60 32.94
C SER A 15 30.41 27.03 34.37
N GLY A 16 29.19 26.79 34.86
CA GLY A 16 28.82 27.08 36.25
C GLY A 16 27.90 26.02 36.84
N ASP A 17 28.38 25.35 37.89
CA ASP A 17 27.55 24.86 39.00
C ASP A 17 27.39 25.99 40.05
N SER A 18 26.62 25.94 41.15
CA SER A 18 26.15 24.80 41.95
C SER A 18 24.85 25.07 42.74
N SER A 19 24.06 24.00 42.91
CA SER A 19 23.41 23.54 44.15
C SER A 19 22.49 24.43 45.04
N SER A 20 21.20 24.03 45.09
CA SER A 20 20.33 23.96 46.29
C SER A 20 19.76 25.27 46.91
N SER A 21 18.68 25.31 47.70
CA SER A 21 17.78 24.26 48.26
C SER A 21 16.37 24.81 48.60
N ASN A 22 15.34 23.94 48.64
CA ASN A 22 14.09 24.06 49.46
C ASN A 22 13.10 25.22 49.14
N THR A 23 11.78 25.11 49.30
CA THR A 23 10.82 23.98 49.43
C THR A 23 9.49 24.40 48.78
N ASP A 24 8.64 23.44 48.43
CA ASP A 24 7.22 23.33 48.87
C ASP A 24 6.45 22.39 47.92
N ASP A 25 5.82 21.36 48.49
CA ASP A 25 5.23 20.23 47.74
C ASP A 25 3.69 20.27 47.83
N PRO A 26 2.97 20.78 46.81
CA PRO A 26 1.52 20.85 46.83
C PRO A 26 0.93 19.47 46.53
N LYS A 27 0.73 18.70 47.60
CA LYS A 27 0.07 17.38 47.65
C LYS A 27 -1.27 17.33 46.89
N MET A 28 -1.20 17.15 45.57
CA MET A 28 -2.39 17.06 44.71
C MET A 28 -2.91 15.61 44.75
N GLU A 29 -4.04 15.41 45.44
CA GLU A 29 -4.67 14.10 45.49
C GLU A 29 -5.04 13.62 44.09
N ILE A 30 -4.51 12.46 43.69
CA ILE A 30 -4.91 11.78 42.44
C ILE A 30 -6.31 11.22 42.66
N LYS A 31 -7.30 12.10 42.52
CA LYS A 31 -8.72 11.79 42.62
C LYS A 31 -9.10 10.90 41.45
N TRP A 32 -9.05 9.58 41.68
CA TRP A 32 -9.51 8.53 40.76
C TRP A 32 -10.80 8.99 40.08
N MET A 33 -10.73 9.29 38.78
CA MET A 33 -11.92 9.52 37.99
C MET A 33 -12.43 8.15 37.54
N LYS A 34 -13.61 7.75 38.05
CA LYS A 34 -14.36 6.63 37.48
C LYS A 34 -14.88 7.07 36.13
N ASN A 35 -14.06 6.95 35.10
CA ASN A 35 -14.52 6.87 33.72
C ASN A 35 -15.27 5.55 33.59
N THR A 36 -16.55 5.56 33.97
CA THR A 36 -17.47 4.44 33.82
C THR A 36 -17.69 4.21 32.34
N ILE A 37 -16.86 3.36 31.73
CA ILE A 37 -17.06 2.89 30.37
C ILE A 37 -18.34 2.05 30.39
N THR A 38 -19.43 2.65 29.92
CA THR A 38 -20.68 1.95 29.63
C THR A 38 -20.46 1.05 28.42
N VAL A 39 -20.12 -0.22 28.68
CA VAL A 39 -20.00 -1.27 27.67
C VAL A 39 -21.40 -1.67 27.21
N ASP A 40 -22.04 -0.80 26.43
CA ASP A 40 -23.31 -1.09 25.74
C ASP A 40 -23.55 -0.13 24.57
N GLN A 41 -22.51 0.08 23.75
CA GLN A 41 -22.63 0.71 22.45
C GLN A 41 -22.09 -0.26 21.39
N PRO A 42 -22.93 -0.76 20.46
CA PRO A 42 -22.43 -1.57 19.37
C PRO A 42 -21.55 -0.68 18.49
N VAL A 43 -20.25 -0.95 18.49
CA VAL A 43 -19.35 -0.38 17.48
C VAL A 43 -19.75 -1.01 16.15
N SER A 44 -20.60 -0.32 15.41
CA SER A 44 -20.74 -0.58 13.98
C SER A 44 -19.37 -0.30 13.36
N GLU A 45 -18.66 -1.34 12.93
CA GLU A 45 -17.37 -1.24 12.21
C GLU A 45 -17.57 -0.73 10.77
N LEU A 46 -18.34 0.35 10.64
CA LEU A 46 -18.26 1.28 9.53
C LEU A 46 -16.92 2.01 9.69
N ASP A 47 -15.89 1.47 9.03
CA ASP A 47 -14.61 2.14 8.86
C ASP A 47 -14.83 3.60 8.48
N SER A 48 -14.30 4.52 9.30
CA SER A 48 -14.40 5.94 9.00
C SER A 48 -13.73 6.27 7.66
N GLU A 49 -14.14 7.38 7.04
CA GLU A 49 -13.52 7.86 5.79
C GLU A 49 -12.00 8.01 5.94
N ASP A 50 -11.52 8.48 7.10
CA ASP A 50 -10.11 8.53 7.46
C ASP A 50 -9.45 7.14 7.56
N SER A 51 -10.16 6.11 8.06
CA SER A 51 -9.67 4.72 8.11
C SER A 51 -9.49 4.14 6.71
N ILE A 52 -10.48 4.32 5.83
CA ILE A 52 -10.38 3.93 4.42
C ILE A 52 -9.23 4.70 3.74
N LEU A 53 -9.16 6.02 3.89
CA LEU A 53 -8.15 6.86 3.25
C LEU A 53 -6.72 6.50 3.71
N ARG A 54 -6.53 6.25 5.01
CA ARG A 54 -5.24 5.80 5.56
C ARG A 54 -4.83 4.44 5.02
N ARG A 55 -5.75 3.46 4.94
CA ARG A 55 -5.45 2.13 4.39
C ARG A 55 -5.18 2.18 2.89
N ALA A 56 -5.94 2.97 2.13
CA ALA A 56 -5.69 3.18 0.71
C ALA A 56 -4.32 3.83 0.45
N ARG A 57 -3.84 4.71 1.36
CA ARG A 57 -2.49 5.27 1.30
C ARG A 57 -1.42 4.21 1.50
N MET A 58 -1.48 3.48 2.62
CA MET A 58 -0.50 2.42 2.93
C MET A 58 -0.48 1.34 1.82
N TYR A 59 -1.65 1.02 1.25
CA TYR A 59 -1.78 0.10 0.12
C TYR A 59 -1.09 0.62 -1.14
N GLN A 60 -1.32 1.88 -1.54
CA GLN A 60 -0.67 2.45 -2.72
C GLN A 60 0.85 2.58 -2.55
N GLU A 61 1.31 2.97 -1.36
CA GLU A 61 2.72 3.08 -1.01
C GLU A 61 3.40 1.71 -1.05
N TYR A 62 2.74 0.66 -0.55
CA TYR A 62 3.19 -0.72 -0.67
C TYR A 62 3.25 -1.20 -2.13
N MET A 63 2.18 -1.07 -2.90
CA MET A 63 2.13 -1.54 -4.29
C MET A 63 3.13 -0.83 -5.20
N LYS A 64 3.56 0.39 -4.85
CA LYS A 64 4.63 1.13 -5.56
C LYS A 64 6.03 0.56 -5.35
N VAL A 65 6.28 -0.17 -4.26
CA VAL A 65 7.60 -0.78 -3.97
C VAL A 65 7.69 -2.25 -4.37
N VAL A 66 6.60 -2.89 -4.80
CA VAL A 66 6.64 -4.25 -5.35
C VAL A 66 7.22 -4.21 -6.77
N PRO A 67 8.42 -4.77 -7.03
CA PRO A 67 9.04 -4.73 -8.35
C PRO A 67 8.27 -5.61 -9.33
N LEU A 68 8.17 -5.23 -10.60
CA LEU A 68 7.61 -6.09 -11.65
C LEU A 68 8.58 -7.25 -11.95
N PRO A 69 8.10 -8.47 -12.28
CA PRO A 69 8.98 -9.56 -12.70
C PRO A 69 9.78 -9.19 -13.96
N THR A 70 11.08 -9.50 -13.95
CA THR A 70 12.02 -9.26 -15.06
C THR A 70 12.19 -10.47 -15.98
N GLN A 71 11.93 -11.68 -15.46
CA GLN A 71 11.83 -12.92 -16.23
C GLN A 71 10.35 -13.22 -16.47
N ARG A 72 9.95 -13.41 -17.73
CA ARG A 72 8.56 -13.57 -18.21
C ARG A 72 8.51 -14.52 -19.41
N GLY A 73 7.33 -14.82 -19.95
CA GLY A 73 7.19 -15.67 -21.13
C GLY A 73 7.07 -17.15 -20.82
N PHE A 74 6.55 -17.50 -19.64
CA PHE A 74 6.00 -18.84 -19.41
C PHE A 74 4.65 -18.93 -20.14
N VAL A 75 4.39 -20.03 -20.84
CA VAL A 75 3.07 -20.25 -21.44
C VAL A 75 2.11 -20.70 -20.34
N ILE A 76 1.18 -19.83 -19.96
CA ILE A 76 0.15 -20.10 -18.94
C ILE A 76 -1.17 -20.38 -19.69
N PRO A 77 -1.72 -21.61 -19.69
CA PRO A 77 -3.05 -21.90 -20.23
C PRO A 77 -4.13 -21.20 -19.39
N PHE A 78 -5.18 -20.65 -20.02
CA PHE A 78 -6.18 -19.83 -19.31
C PHE A 78 -7.51 -19.72 -20.05
N THR A 79 -8.61 -19.88 -19.33
CA THR A 79 -9.98 -19.76 -19.87
C THR A 79 -10.62 -18.38 -19.63
N SER A 80 -10.04 -17.57 -18.76
CA SER A 80 -10.56 -16.27 -18.28
C SER A 80 -9.44 -15.34 -17.81
N TRP A 81 -9.69 -14.03 -17.84
CA TRP A 81 -8.74 -13.02 -17.36
C TRP A 81 -8.47 -13.12 -15.87
N VAL A 82 -9.50 -13.37 -15.05
CA VAL A 82 -9.36 -13.63 -13.61
C VAL A 82 -8.59 -14.94 -13.36
N GLY A 83 -8.78 -15.97 -14.18
CA GLY A 83 -8.01 -17.21 -14.13
C GLY A 83 -6.51 -16.98 -14.41
N LEU A 84 -6.18 -16.31 -15.51
CA LEU A 84 -4.80 -15.95 -15.84
C LEU A 84 -4.15 -15.09 -14.74
N ALA A 85 -4.89 -14.10 -14.22
CA ALA A 85 -4.44 -13.26 -13.12
C ALA A 85 -4.16 -14.06 -11.85
N ALA A 86 -4.93 -15.10 -11.53
CA ALA A 86 -4.65 -16.00 -10.41
C ALA A 86 -3.37 -16.82 -10.65
N SER A 87 -3.24 -17.48 -11.81
CA SER A 87 -2.04 -18.26 -12.16
C SER A 87 -0.77 -17.40 -12.21
N MET A 88 -0.85 -16.14 -12.64
CA MET A 88 0.28 -15.20 -12.58
C MET A 88 0.69 -14.87 -11.14
N LYS A 89 -0.25 -14.66 -10.21
CA LYS A 89 0.06 -14.41 -8.79
C LYS A 89 0.82 -15.58 -8.16
N GLU A 90 0.38 -16.81 -8.45
CA GLU A 90 1.02 -18.04 -7.98
C GLU A 90 2.41 -18.22 -8.60
N LEU A 91 2.53 -18.12 -9.93
CA LEU A 91 3.78 -18.33 -10.67
C LEU A 91 4.87 -17.32 -10.29
N TYR A 92 4.52 -16.04 -10.15
CA TYR A 92 5.47 -14.97 -9.86
C TYR A 92 5.60 -14.62 -8.38
N GLY A 93 4.74 -15.18 -7.51
CA GLY A 93 4.75 -14.92 -6.06
C GLY A 93 4.44 -13.46 -5.70
N GLN A 94 3.60 -12.77 -6.48
CA GLN A 94 3.28 -11.35 -6.31
C GLN A 94 1.78 -11.08 -6.25
N PRO A 95 1.33 -10.04 -5.53
CA PRO A 95 -0.02 -9.50 -5.64
C PRO A 95 -0.18 -8.76 -6.98
N LEU A 96 -1.41 -8.68 -7.46
CA LEU A 96 -1.81 -7.68 -8.45
C LEU A 96 -2.53 -6.52 -7.74
N HIS A 97 -2.56 -5.37 -8.40
CA HIS A 97 -3.20 -4.19 -7.88
C HIS A 97 -4.73 -4.36 -7.83
N TYR A 98 -5.38 -3.74 -6.85
CA TYR A 98 -6.83 -3.72 -6.67
C TYR A 98 -7.55 -3.35 -7.97
N LEU A 99 -7.08 -2.29 -8.65
CA LEU A 99 -7.62 -1.87 -9.95
C LEU A 99 -7.37 -2.90 -11.06
N THR A 100 -6.27 -3.66 -11.03
CA THR A 100 -5.99 -4.74 -12.01
C THR A 100 -6.94 -5.91 -11.78
N ASN A 101 -7.14 -6.34 -10.53
CA ASN A 101 -8.10 -7.40 -10.19
C ASN A 101 -9.53 -7.02 -10.57
N VAL A 102 -9.95 -5.77 -10.33
CA VAL A 102 -11.24 -5.23 -10.80
C VAL A 102 -11.30 -5.16 -12.33
N HIS A 103 -10.22 -4.77 -13.00
CA HIS A 103 -10.16 -4.70 -14.47
C HIS A 103 -10.28 -6.08 -15.12
N MET A 104 -9.58 -7.10 -14.61
CA MET A 104 -9.69 -8.48 -15.12
C MET A 104 -11.11 -9.04 -14.97
N LYS A 105 -11.72 -8.84 -13.79
CA LYS A 105 -13.13 -9.17 -13.54
C LYS A 105 -14.08 -8.41 -14.51
N LYS A 106 -13.74 -7.18 -14.89
CA LYS A 106 -14.49 -6.42 -15.90
C LYS A 106 -14.31 -6.99 -17.31
N LEU A 107 -13.11 -7.41 -17.70
CA LEU A 107 -12.83 -8.01 -19.01
C LEU A 107 -13.50 -9.38 -19.19
N ASP A 108 -13.63 -10.18 -18.15
CA ASP A 108 -14.47 -11.38 -18.21
C ASP A 108 -15.96 -11.00 -18.31
N SER A 109 -16.43 -10.02 -17.52
CA SER A 109 -17.86 -9.63 -17.49
C SER A 109 -18.42 -9.06 -18.81
N ILE A 110 -17.58 -8.62 -19.74
CA ILE A 110 -18.01 -8.10 -21.05
C ILE A 110 -18.16 -9.20 -22.12
N ARG A 111 -17.81 -10.46 -21.78
CA ARG A 111 -18.05 -11.63 -22.64
C ARG A 111 -19.44 -12.22 -22.49
N PHE A 112 -20.12 -11.94 -21.37
CA PHE A 112 -21.45 -12.47 -21.08
C PHE A 112 -22.48 -11.95 -22.10
N GLY A 113 -23.23 -12.86 -22.74
CA GLY A 113 -24.16 -12.57 -23.82
C GLY A 113 -23.52 -12.36 -25.19
N SER A 114 -22.29 -12.84 -25.41
CA SER A 114 -21.63 -12.85 -26.73
C SER A 114 -21.60 -14.26 -27.34
N ASP A 115 -21.51 -14.35 -28.67
CA ASP A 115 -21.49 -15.64 -29.39
C ASP A 115 -20.30 -16.54 -28.97
N ASP A 116 -19.20 -15.91 -28.53
CA ASP A 116 -17.98 -16.57 -28.04
C ASP A 116 -17.90 -16.63 -26.49
N GLU A 117 -19.01 -16.60 -25.75
CA GLU A 117 -19.00 -16.62 -24.27
C GLU A 117 -18.32 -17.88 -23.69
N ASP A 118 -18.72 -19.07 -24.15
CA ASP A 118 -18.21 -20.37 -23.69
C ASP A 118 -16.82 -20.74 -24.24
N VAL A 119 -16.26 -19.93 -25.16
CA VAL A 119 -14.99 -20.24 -25.83
C VAL A 119 -13.80 -20.04 -24.87
N PRO A 120 -12.83 -20.97 -24.78
CA PRO A 120 -11.63 -20.77 -23.96
C PRO A 120 -10.81 -19.56 -24.43
N LEU A 121 -10.53 -18.63 -23.50
CA LEU A 121 -9.94 -17.33 -23.85
C LEU A 121 -8.53 -17.43 -24.47
N ASP A 122 -7.74 -18.46 -24.11
CA ASP A 122 -6.45 -18.79 -24.73
C ASP A 122 -6.53 -19.20 -26.21
N THR A 123 -7.70 -19.59 -26.71
CA THR A 123 -7.93 -19.81 -28.15
C THR A 123 -8.22 -18.52 -28.92
N ILE A 124 -8.66 -17.47 -28.23
CA ILE A 124 -8.97 -16.14 -28.79
C ILE A 124 -7.76 -15.21 -28.69
N ILE A 125 -7.05 -15.25 -27.56
CA ILE A 125 -5.94 -14.37 -27.21
C ILE A 125 -4.71 -15.21 -26.85
N ASP A 126 -3.65 -15.05 -27.65
CA ASP A 126 -2.34 -15.63 -27.38
C ASP A 126 -1.88 -15.41 -25.92
N PRO A 127 -1.49 -16.47 -25.18
CA PRO A 127 -1.12 -16.37 -23.76
C PRO A 127 0.00 -15.36 -23.46
N SER A 128 0.99 -15.21 -24.34
CA SER A 128 2.08 -14.24 -24.13
C SER A 128 1.60 -12.79 -24.29
N LYS A 129 0.65 -12.53 -25.20
CA LYS A 129 -0.03 -11.23 -25.30
C LYS A 129 -0.94 -10.96 -24.11
N ALA A 130 -1.62 -11.97 -23.58
CA ALA A 130 -2.46 -11.84 -22.40
C ALA A 130 -1.62 -11.53 -21.13
N GLU A 131 -0.53 -12.28 -20.89
CA GLU A 131 0.42 -12.04 -19.79
C GLU A 131 1.00 -10.61 -19.87
N ALA A 132 1.46 -10.20 -21.07
CA ALA A 132 2.00 -8.87 -21.30
C ALA A 132 0.95 -7.75 -21.07
N THR A 133 -0.30 -7.98 -21.46
CA THR A 133 -1.40 -7.03 -21.25
C THR A 133 -1.67 -6.81 -19.77
N ILE A 134 -1.72 -7.88 -18.96
CA ILE A 134 -1.88 -7.78 -17.51
C ILE A 134 -0.72 -7.00 -16.90
N TRP A 135 0.53 -7.27 -17.28
CA TRP A 135 1.68 -6.53 -16.74
C TRP A 135 1.71 -5.06 -17.11
N LEU A 136 1.33 -4.68 -18.32
CA LEU A 136 1.26 -3.27 -18.73
C LEU A 136 0.18 -2.51 -17.94
N ILE A 137 -0.96 -3.14 -17.70
CA ILE A 137 -2.03 -2.58 -16.85
C ILE A 137 -1.57 -2.47 -15.39
N GLU A 138 -0.89 -3.51 -14.87
CA GLU A 138 -0.34 -3.53 -13.51
C GLU A 138 0.73 -2.44 -13.30
N GLU A 139 1.61 -2.22 -14.28
CA GLU A 139 2.64 -1.16 -14.22
C GLU A 139 2.03 0.25 -14.15
N VAL A 140 1.01 0.52 -14.97
CA VAL A 140 0.23 1.77 -14.93
C VAL A 140 -0.44 1.91 -13.57
N HIS A 141 -1.11 0.86 -13.07
CA HIS A 141 -1.81 0.89 -11.80
C HIS A 141 -0.89 1.08 -10.59
N ARG A 142 0.25 0.37 -10.50
CA ARG A 142 1.24 0.55 -9.43
C ARG A 142 1.80 1.98 -9.45
N SER A 143 2.23 2.46 -10.61
CA SER A 143 2.93 3.74 -10.76
C SER A 143 2.04 4.98 -10.60
N THR A 144 0.90 5.01 -11.28
CA THR A 144 0.12 6.24 -11.51
C THR A 144 -1.04 6.45 -10.52
N SER A 145 -1.52 5.39 -9.88
CA SER A 145 -2.73 5.47 -9.04
C SER A 145 -2.54 6.37 -7.82
N SER A 146 -3.61 7.09 -7.48
CA SER A 146 -3.71 7.94 -6.28
C SER A 146 -4.51 7.24 -5.20
N HIS A 147 -4.01 7.29 -3.96
CA HIS A 147 -4.70 6.71 -2.81
C HIS A 147 -6.08 7.35 -2.55
N HIS A 148 -6.28 8.62 -2.91
CA HIS A 148 -7.59 9.28 -2.84
C HIS A 148 -8.61 8.68 -3.83
N TYR A 149 -8.15 8.19 -4.99
CA TYR A 149 -9.02 7.50 -5.95
C TYR A 149 -9.40 6.10 -5.45
N ILE A 150 -8.43 5.36 -4.92
CA ILE A 150 -8.66 4.04 -4.31
C ILE A 150 -9.61 4.15 -3.11
N ALA A 151 -9.38 5.12 -2.21
CA ALA A 151 -10.25 5.38 -1.06
C ALA A 151 -11.72 5.61 -1.48
N ARG A 152 -11.94 6.43 -2.52
CA ARG A 152 -13.28 6.69 -3.08
C ARG A 152 -13.96 5.44 -3.65
N LEU A 153 -13.20 4.49 -4.20
CA LEU A 153 -13.74 3.22 -4.68
C LEU A 153 -14.07 2.27 -3.51
N TRP A 154 -13.20 2.20 -2.51
CA TRP A 154 -13.40 1.38 -1.31
C TRP A 154 -14.56 1.87 -0.43
N LEU A 155 -14.85 3.18 -0.41
CA LEU A 155 -16.06 3.75 0.19
C LEU A 155 -17.35 3.41 -0.57
N ALA A 156 -17.24 3.11 -1.87
CA ALA A 156 -18.39 2.81 -2.73
C ALA A 156 -18.67 1.29 -2.86
N ASP A 157 -17.71 0.43 -2.52
CA ASP A 157 -17.81 -1.02 -2.58
C ASP A 157 -17.43 -1.63 -1.21
N PRO A 158 -18.41 -1.99 -0.35
CA PRO A 158 -18.15 -2.67 0.93
C PRO A 158 -17.38 -4.00 0.78
N MET A 159 -17.41 -4.62 -0.41
CA MET A 159 -16.71 -5.87 -0.71
C MET A 159 -15.34 -5.66 -1.37
N TYR A 160 -14.80 -4.42 -1.42
CA TYR A 160 -13.55 -4.10 -2.12
C TYR A 160 -12.37 -5.03 -1.76
N HIS A 161 -12.37 -5.53 -0.52
CA HIS A 161 -11.35 -6.40 0.04
C HIS A 161 -11.19 -7.73 -0.73
N ILE A 162 -12.22 -8.22 -1.44
CA ILE A 162 -12.12 -9.44 -2.25
C ILE A 162 -11.20 -9.28 -3.47
N HIS A 163 -10.83 -8.05 -3.84
CA HIS A 163 -9.92 -7.73 -4.94
C HIS A 163 -8.52 -7.28 -4.44
N VAL A 164 -8.26 -7.35 -3.13
CA VAL A 164 -6.96 -7.01 -2.52
C VAL A 164 -6.22 -8.29 -2.17
N ASP A 165 -5.15 -8.59 -2.89
CA ASP A 165 -4.39 -9.84 -2.74
C ASP A 165 -3.59 -9.91 -1.43
N ALA A 166 -3.72 -11.01 -0.69
CA ALA A 166 -2.98 -11.28 0.55
C ALA A 166 -1.56 -11.86 0.32
N ILE A 167 -0.91 -11.46 -0.79
CA ILE A 167 0.38 -12.02 -1.24
C ILE A 167 1.48 -10.98 -1.00
N PHE A 168 2.53 -11.38 -0.28
CA PHE A 168 3.59 -10.48 0.17
C PHE A 168 4.98 -10.97 -0.29
N PRO A 169 5.43 -10.61 -1.52
CA PRO A 169 6.78 -10.90 -1.99
C PRO A 169 7.84 -10.32 -1.05
N LYS A 170 8.97 -11.03 -0.94
CA LYS A 170 10.16 -10.56 -0.22
C LYS A 170 10.78 -9.41 -1.00
N LEU A 171 10.49 -8.17 -0.57
CA LEU A 171 11.17 -6.99 -1.09
C LEU A 171 12.67 -7.12 -0.82
N GLN A 172 13.49 -7.01 -1.86
CA GLN A 172 14.94 -6.99 -1.71
C GLN A 172 15.35 -5.62 -1.16
N ASN A 173 15.87 -5.59 0.06
CA ASN A 173 16.47 -4.38 0.63
C ASN A 173 17.67 -3.96 -0.24
N SER A 174 17.50 -2.94 -1.06
CA SER A 174 18.61 -2.31 -1.77
C SER A 174 19.44 -1.49 -0.79
N SER A 175 20.36 -2.15 -0.08
CA SER A 175 21.43 -1.46 0.64
C SER A 175 22.21 -0.61 -0.37
N LYS A 176 22.15 0.71 -0.19
CA LYS A 176 22.96 1.71 -0.90
C LYS A 176 24.06 2.22 0.03
#